data_AF-A0A6G0W6L7-F1
#
_entry.id   AF-A0A6G0W6L7-F1
#
_cell.length_a   1.000
_cell.length_b   1.000
_cell.length_c   1.000
_cell.angle_alpha   90.00
_cell.angle_beta   90.00
_cell.angle_gamma   90.00
#
_symmetry.space_group_name_H-M   'P 1'
#
loop_
_entity.id
_entity.type
_entity.pdbx_description
1 polymer ?
#
loop_
_entity_poly.entity_id
_entity_poly.type
_entity_poly.pdbx_seq_one_letter_code
_entity_poly.pdbx_strand_id
1 'polypeptide(L)'
;MDTTPTSGTSVVVRRSPRLQLPFDDTAPSRQHAAVYAFVVDFRVKETVQQRLSTAKMFGEHHISGDTEDAIMQALWTLVSPRVENRATANENTWAVASERPGIEHFDFYVTFKFKTKCLSLREVMSWSVRNRGGTVALTAFKYGNQVGNQQHLAELKAACIDPEIQDRAGAATHEIQKKIVEQLKSRWGRLFRGREMAWLMWAARIAKKAVYLRSVEVTQPPPAELARWFTHVGASAEEHVDALRRNVPLASEVVDGLIAHVIRVRDTQLAQFELLRNGFDGMMEMLETKKRIIDAYSADLLPLRDNEALLEEFAHIPNVPDDCHGP
;
A
#
# COMPACT_ATOMS: atom_id res chain seq x y z
N MET A 1 -122.28 -21.48 10.82
CA MET A 1 -122.11 -20.03 10.70
C MET A 1 -120.68 -19.79 10.26
N ASP A 2 -120.54 -19.35 9.01
CA ASP A 2 -119.30 -18.90 8.35
C ASP A 2 -118.62 -17.76 9.14
N THR A 3 -117.32 -17.49 9.08
CA THR A 3 -116.51 -17.14 7.90
C THR A 3 -115.00 -17.13 8.24
N THR A 4 -114.17 -17.46 7.25
CA THR A 4 -112.70 -17.26 7.18
C THR A 4 -112.30 -15.78 6.99
N PRO A 5 -111.01 -15.37 7.07
CA PRO A 5 -110.15 -15.45 5.88
C PRO A 5 -108.66 -15.83 6.09
N THR A 6 -108.15 -16.39 5.00
CA THR A 6 -106.82 -16.77 4.49
C THR A 6 -105.68 -15.75 4.59
N SER A 7 -104.44 -16.25 4.77
CA SER A 7 -103.17 -15.93 4.05
C SER A 7 -101.98 -16.31 4.96
N GLY A 8 -100.87 -16.93 4.57
CA GLY A 8 -100.20 -17.16 3.29
C GLY A 8 -98.70 -17.20 3.61
N THR A 9 -98.06 -18.36 3.44
CA THR A 9 -96.67 -18.65 3.79
C THR A 9 -95.68 -17.94 2.85
N SER A 10 -94.56 -17.41 3.35
CA SER A 10 -93.35 -17.21 2.54
C SER A 10 -92.08 -17.15 3.40
N VAL A 11 -91.27 -18.21 3.32
CA VAL A 11 -89.89 -18.26 3.84
C VAL A 11 -88.97 -17.94 2.66
N VAL A 12 -88.31 -16.78 2.73
CA VAL A 12 -87.37 -16.32 1.70
C VAL A 12 -86.03 -17.04 1.87
N VAL A 13 -85.78 -18.05 1.03
CA VAL A 13 -84.45 -18.62 0.79
C VAL A 13 -83.71 -17.72 -0.19
N ARG A 14 -82.74 -16.92 0.29
CA ARG A 14 -81.85 -16.14 -0.59
C ARG A 14 -80.81 -17.08 -1.23
N ARG A 15 -81.05 -17.48 -2.48
CA ARG A 15 -80.04 -17.96 -3.41
C ARG A 15 -79.50 -16.76 -4.21
N SER A 16 -78.22 -16.46 -4.07
CA SER A 16 -77.53 -15.48 -4.91
C SER A 16 -76.96 -16.14 -6.18
N PRO A 17 -76.81 -15.37 -7.28
CA PRO A 17 -76.83 -15.89 -8.63
C PRO A 17 -75.46 -16.36 -9.13
N ARG A 18 -75.50 -17.42 -9.93
CA ARG A 18 -74.40 -17.96 -10.74
C ARG A 18 -74.03 -16.93 -11.82
N LEU A 19 -72.91 -16.24 -11.66
CA LEU A 19 -72.26 -15.49 -12.76
C LEU A 19 -71.24 -16.41 -13.43
N GLN A 20 -71.57 -16.84 -14.65
CA GLN A 20 -70.63 -17.41 -15.60
C GLN A 20 -69.73 -16.28 -16.12
N LEU A 21 -68.42 -16.53 -16.20
CA LEU A 21 -67.48 -15.66 -16.90
C LEU A 21 -66.86 -16.43 -18.09
N PRO A 22 -66.49 -15.73 -19.17
CA PRO A 22 -66.25 -16.31 -20.50
C PRO A 22 -64.90 -17.01 -20.55
N PHE A 23 -64.87 -18.15 -21.25
CA PHE A 23 -63.64 -18.71 -21.82
C PHE A 23 -63.22 -17.80 -22.98
N ASP A 24 -62.18 -17.01 -22.78
CA ASP A 24 -61.38 -16.47 -23.88
C ASP A 24 -60.07 -17.25 -23.93
N ASP A 25 -59.95 -18.07 -24.98
CA ASP A 25 -58.72 -18.71 -25.43
C ASP A 25 -57.75 -17.64 -25.92
N THR A 26 -56.70 -17.37 -25.16
CA THR A 26 -55.42 -16.87 -25.69
C THR A 26 -54.32 -17.17 -24.67
N ALA A 27 -53.74 -18.36 -24.78
CA ALA A 27 -52.54 -18.74 -24.05
C ALA A 27 -51.32 -17.95 -24.55
N PRO A 28 -50.48 -17.39 -23.66
CA PRO A 28 -49.08 -17.19 -24.00
C PRO A 28 -48.33 -18.49 -23.70
N SER A 29 -47.76 -19.06 -24.75
CA SER A 29 -46.57 -19.92 -24.84
C SER A 29 -46.09 -20.57 -23.52
N ARG A 30 -46.32 -21.88 -23.40
CA ARG A 30 -45.71 -22.77 -22.39
C ARG A 30 -44.18 -22.69 -22.45
N GLN A 31 -43.60 -21.79 -21.67
CA GLN A 31 -42.28 -21.98 -21.08
C GLN A 31 -42.50 -22.80 -19.82
N HIS A 32 -41.70 -23.86 -19.62
CA HIS A 32 -41.83 -24.87 -18.55
C HIS A 32 -42.36 -24.28 -17.24
N ALA A 33 -43.60 -24.58 -16.88
CA ALA A 33 -44.22 -24.04 -15.68
C ALA A 33 -43.49 -24.60 -14.46
N ALA A 34 -42.78 -23.74 -13.72
CA ALA A 34 -42.13 -24.09 -12.47
C ALA A 34 -43.09 -24.88 -11.56
N VAL A 35 -42.73 -26.11 -11.23
CA VAL A 35 -43.59 -27.06 -10.49
C VAL A 35 -43.74 -26.62 -9.04
N TYR A 36 -42.73 -25.94 -8.49
CA TYR A 36 -42.68 -25.46 -7.12
C TYR A 36 -42.60 -23.93 -7.11
N ALA A 37 -43.53 -23.29 -6.42
CA ALA A 37 -43.56 -21.83 -6.25
C ALA A 37 -44.12 -21.45 -4.87
N PHE A 38 -43.36 -20.64 -4.12
CA PHE A 38 -43.74 -20.19 -2.78
C PHE A 38 -43.07 -18.84 -2.44
N VAL A 39 -43.61 -18.18 -1.41
CA VAL A 39 -43.08 -16.92 -0.90
C VAL A 39 -42.26 -17.20 0.35
N VAL A 40 -41.16 -16.47 0.50
CA VAL A 40 -40.24 -16.62 1.62
C VAL A 40 -40.11 -15.30 2.37
N ASP A 41 -40.53 -15.25 3.64
CA ASP A 41 -40.22 -14.13 4.54
C ASP A 41 -38.81 -14.33 5.10
N PHE A 42 -37.85 -13.57 4.56
CA PHE A 42 -36.43 -13.78 4.80
C PHE A 42 -35.89 -12.90 5.93
N ARG A 43 -35.24 -13.55 6.90
CA ARG A 43 -34.59 -12.90 8.04
C ARG A 43 -33.20 -13.46 8.28
N VAL A 44 -32.30 -12.61 8.78
CA VAL A 44 -30.95 -13.00 9.19
C VAL A 44 -30.80 -12.82 10.69
N LYS A 45 -30.28 -13.86 11.33
CA LYS A 45 -29.92 -13.88 12.75
C LYS A 45 -28.43 -13.97 12.95
N GLU A 46 -27.93 -13.34 14.00
CA GLU A 46 -26.54 -13.48 14.45
C GLU A 46 -26.34 -14.76 15.28
N THR A 47 -27.38 -15.20 16.00
CA THR A 47 -27.35 -16.43 16.82
C THR A 47 -28.61 -17.25 16.63
N VAL A 48 -28.53 -18.57 16.83
CA VAL A 48 -29.66 -19.48 16.65
C VAL A 48 -30.85 -19.11 17.57
N GLN A 49 -30.55 -18.77 18.82
CA GLN A 49 -31.53 -18.43 19.84
C GLN A 49 -32.04 -16.98 19.77
N GLN A 50 -31.49 -16.14 18.89
CA GLN A 50 -31.98 -14.77 18.72
C GLN A 50 -33.49 -14.77 18.41
N ARG A 51 -34.25 -13.90 19.08
CA ARG A 51 -35.69 -13.75 18.82
C ARG A 51 -35.92 -13.28 17.39
N LEU A 52 -36.97 -13.77 16.75
CA LEU A 52 -37.30 -13.37 15.37
C LEU A 52 -37.63 -11.88 15.25
N SER A 53 -38.15 -11.26 16.31
CA SER A 53 -38.45 -9.82 16.36
C SER A 53 -37.20 -8.94 16.36
N THR A 54 -36.05 -9.46 16.78
CA THR A 54 -34.78 -8.72 16.80
C THR A 54 -33.87 -9.11 15.64
N ALA A 55 -34.29 -10.05 14.79
CA ALA A 55 -33.57 -10.46 13.59
C ALA A 55 -33.71 -9.41 12.48
N LYS A 56 -32.67 -9.25 11.65
CA LYS A 56 -32.73 -8.31 10.52
C LYS A 56 -33.67 -8.86 9.45
N MET A 57 -34.72 -8.11 9.14
CA MET A 57 -35.71 -8.49 8.12
C MET A 57 -35.29 -8.00 6.73
N PHE A 58 -35.45 -8.85 5.73
CA PHE A 58 -35.18 -8.56 4.33
C PHE A 58 -36.43 -8.66 3.44
N GLY A 59 -37.60 -8.87 4.05
CA GLY A 59 -38.89 -8.90 3.38
C GLY A 59 -39.22 -10.23 2.72
N GLU A 60 -40.30 -10.22 1.95
CA GLU A 60 -40.81 -11.38 1.22
C GLU A 60 -40.15 -11.51 -0.16
N HIS A 61 -39.76 -12.73 -0.52
CA HIS A 61 -39.14 -13.06 -1.81
C HIS A 61 -39.90 -14.21 -2.46
N HIS A 62 -40.24 -14.08 -3.74
CA HIS A 62 -40.88 -15.15 -4.50
C HIS A 62 -39.83 -16.09 -5.07
N ILE A 63 -39.93 -17.37 -4.75
CA ILE A 63 -39.03 -18.42 -5.22
C ILE A 63 -39.82 -19.42 -6.06
N SER A 64 -39.33 -19.69 -7.27
CA SER A 64 -39.92 -20.65 -8.18
C SER A 64 -38.85 -21.49 -8.84
N GLY A 65 -39.11 -22.79 -9.00
CA GLY A 65 -38.20 -23.73 -9.66
C GLY A 65 -38.89 -25.03 -10.04
N ASP A 66 -38.20 -25.82 -10.85
CA ASP A 66 -38.61 -27.14 -11.32
C ASP A 66 -37.90 -28.29 -10.57
N THR A 67 -36.70 -28.03 -10.05
CA THR A 67 -35.84 -29.02 -9.36
C THR A 67 -35.43 -28.54 -7.96
N GLU A 68 -35.02 -29.48 -7.09
CA GLU A 68 -34.52 -29.16 -5.74
C GLU A 68 -33.28 -28.26 -5.80
N ASP A 69 -32.35 -28.57 -6.69
CA ASP A 69 -31.12 -27.81 -6.88
C ASP A 69 -31.39 -26.39 -7.38
N ALA A 70 -32.34 -26.20 -8.31
CA ALA A 70 -32.70 -24.86 -8.79
C ALA A 70 -33.28 -23.97 -7.68
N ILE A 71 -34.10 -24.54 -6.80
CA ILE A 71 -34.67 -23.83 -5.64
C ILE A 71 -33.58 -23.54 -4.61
N MET A 72 -32.73 -24.53 -4.31
CA MET A 72 -31.60 -24.38 -3.40
C MET A 72 -30.65 -23.28 -3.90
N GLN A 73 -30.38 -23.23 -5.20
CA GLN A 73 -29.54 -22.21 -5.82
C GLN A 73 -30.18 -20.82 -5.74
N ALA A 74 -31.47 -20.70 -6.07
CA ALA A 74 -32.20 -19.43 -5.94
C ALA A 74 -32.19 -18.89 -4.49
N LEU A 75 -32.40 -19.78 -3.52
CA LEU A 75 -32.32 -19.43 -2.09
C LEU A 75 -30.90 -19.07 -1.67
N TRP A 76 -29.88 -19.80 -2.18
CA TRP A 76 -28.49 -19.50 -1.87
C TRP A 76 -28.02 -18.17 -2.47
N THR A 77 -28.50 -17.78 -3.66
CA THR A 77 -28.26 -16.45 -4.22
C THR A 77 -28.82 -15.35 -3.31
N LEU A 78 -29.93 -15.59 -2.62
CA LEU A 78 -30.49 -14.67 -1.64
C LEU A 78 -29.69 -14.64 -0.33
N VAL A 79 -29.25 -15.80 0.16
CA VAL A 79 -28.60 -15.94 1.47
C VAL A 79 -27.11 -15.60 1.44
N SER A 80 -26.38 -16.02 0.40
CA SER A 80 -24.91 -15.95 0.33
C SER A 80 -24.31 -14.54 0.55
N PRO A 81 -24.91 -13.43 0.09
CA PRO A 81 -24.33 -12.10 0.31
C PRO A 81 -24.48 -11.59 1.75
N ARG A 82 -25.25 -12.29 2.59
CA ARG A 82 -25.67 -11.83 3.93
C ARG A 82 -25.14 -12.72 5.05
N VAL A 83 -24.42 -13.77 4.70
CA VAL A 83 -23.77 -14.69 5.63
C VAL A 83 -22.26 -14.52 5.54
N GLU A 84 -21.59 -14.78 6.65
CA GLU A 84 -20.14 -14.76 6.81
C GLU A 84 -19.59 -16.19 6.80
N ASN A 85 -18.27 -16.31 6.82
CA ASN A 85 -17.59 -17.60 6.90
C ASN A 85 -18.02 -18.40 8.14
N ARG A 86 -18.06 -19.72 7.98
CA ARG A 86 -18.66 -20.63 8.96
C ARG A 86 -17.85 -20.67 10.24
N ALA A 87 -18.49 -20.42 11.37
CA ALA A 87 -17.91 -20.65 12.68
C ALA A 87 -18.09 -22.12 13.10
N THR A 88 -17.01 -22.73 13.56
CA THR A 88 -16.99 -24.06 14.15
C THR A 88 -16.40 -24.03 15.54
N ALA A 89 -17.05 -24.66 16.51
CA ALA A 89 -16.54 -24.84 17.86
C ALA A 89 -15.77 -26.17 17.94
N ASN A 90 -14.45 -26.12 18.15
CA ASN A 90 -13.58 -27.29 18.34
C ASN A 90 -13.08 -27.31 19.78
N GLU A 91 -13.50 -28.29 20.59
CA GLU A 91 -12.92 -28.66 21.90
C GLU A 91 -12.45 -27.48 22.79
N ASN A 92 -13.24 -26.39 22.85
CA ASN A 92 -13.04 -25.12 23.59
C ASN A 92 -12.37 -23.95 22.84
N THR A 93 -12.15 -24.06 21.53
CA THR A 93 -11.67 -22.96 20.69
C THR A 93 -12.63 -22.72 19.53
N TRP A 94 -12.92 -21.44 19.27
CA TRP A 94 -13.67 -21.05 18.09
C TRP A 94 -12.72 -20.96 16.91
N ALA A 95 -13.15 -21.51 15.78
CA ALA A 95 -12.47 -21.37 14.49
C ALA A 95 -13.48 -20.86 13.46
N VAL A 96 -13.00 -20.07 12.51
CA VAL A 96 -13.80 -19.62 11.36
C VAL A 96 -13.15 -20.16 10.10
N ALA A 97 -13.94 -20.81 9.25
CA ALA A 97 -13.45 -21.31 7.98
C ALA A 97 -12.82 -20.17 7.15
N SER A 98 -11.68 -20.44 6.50
CA SER A 98 -11.00 -19.44 5.68
C SER A 98 -11.71 -19.20 4.34
N GLU A 99 -12.42 -20.21 3.84
CA GLU A 99 -13.14 -20.16 2.57
C GLU A 99 -14.55 -19.61 2.74
N ARG A 100 -15.04 -18.93 1.69
CA ARG A 100 -16.44 -18.46 1.66
C ARG A 100 -17.37 -19.66 1.55
N PRO A 101 -18.54 -19.61 2.22
CA PRO A 101 -19.46 -20.72 2.14
C PRO A 101 -19.98 -20.88 0.71
N GLY A 102 -19.95 -22.11 0.19
CA GLY A 102 -20.64 -22.51 -1.02
C GLY A 102 -22.02 -23.10 -0.73
N ILE A 103 -22.71 -23.51 -1.78
CA ILE A 103 -24.07 -24.05 -1.71
C ILE A 103 -24.12 -25.36 -0.92
N GLU A 104 -23.04 -26.12 -0.91
CA GLU A 104 -22.84 -27.35 -0.14
C GLU A 104 -22.95 -27.15 1.38
N HIS A 105 -22.89 -25.90 1.84
CA HIS A 105 -23.03 -25.57 3.26
C HIS A 105 -24.42 -25.06 3.64
N PHE A 106 -25.37 -25.03 2.71
CA PHE A 106 -26.72 -24.47 2.89
C PHE A 106 -27.40 -24.89 4.21
N ASP A 107 -27.37 -26.18 4.54
CA ASP A 107 -28.03 -26.73 5.73
C ASP A 107 -27.45 -26.21 7.06
N PHE A 108 -26.19 -25.75 7.06
CA PHE A 108 -25.58 -25.14 8.24
C PHE A 108 -26.00 -23.69 8.44
N TYR A 109 -26.53 -23.05 7.41
CA TYR A 109 -26.87 -21.62 7.43
C TYR A 109 -28.36 -21.37 7.47
N VAL A 110 -29.17 -22.28 6.96
CA VAL A 110 -30.58 -22.03 6.68
C VAL A 110 -31.49 -22.92 7.53
N THR A 111 -32.56 -22.32 8.06
CA THR A 111 -33.69 -23.07 8.61
C THR A 111 -35.01 -22.49 8.09
N PHE A 112 -35.93 -23.38 7.71
CA PHE A 112 -37.29 -23.01 7.35
C PHE A 112 -38.22 -23.22 8.52
N LYS A 113 -39.15 -22.29 8.74
CA LYS A 113 -40.20 -22.41 9.74
C LYS A 113 -41.56 -22.09 9.14
N PHE A 114 -42.52 -22.94 9.42
CA PHE A 114 -43.93 -22.69 9.16
C PHE A 114 -44.72 -22.88 10.45
N LYS A 115 -45.35 -21.81 10.94
CA LYS A 115 -45.95 -21.74 12.28
C LYS A 115 -44.90 -22.13 13.35
N THR A 116 -45.10 -23.24 14.04
CA THR A 116 -44.21 -23.75 15.09
C THR A 116 -43.25 -24.84 14.61
N LYS A 117 -43.40 -25.35 13.39
CA LYS A 117 -42.61 -26.47 12.87
C LYS A 117 -41.41 -25.99 12.06
N CYS A 118 -40.24 -26.57 12.33
CA CYS A 118 -39.09 -26.49 11.42
C CYS A 118 -39.29 -27.46 10.27
N LEU A 119 -38.96 -27.04 9.04
CA LEU A 119 -39.10 -27.85 7.84
C LEU A 119 -37.74 -27.95 7.14
N SER A 120 -37.48 -29.10 6.53
CA SER A 120 -36.41 -29.30 5.54
C SER A 120 -36.82 -28.70 4.18
N LEU A 121 -35.84 -28.47 3.29
CA LEU A 121 -36.11 -27.96 1.94
C LEU A 121 -37.12 -28.85 1.18
N ARG A 122 -36.96 -30.17 1.26
CA ARG A 122 -37.87 -31.15 0.62
C ARG A 122 -39.30 -31.06 1.16
N GLU A 123 -39.47 -30.83 2.45
CA GLU A 123 -40.79 -30.64 3.05
C GLU A 123 -41.42 -29.32 2.60
N VAL A 124 -40.64 -28.25 2.47
CA VAL A 124 -41.10 -26.96 1.93
C VAL A 124 -41.53 -27.10 0.47
N MET A 125 -40.75 -27.81 -0.35
CA MET A 125 -41.11 -28.10 -1.75
C MET A 125 -42.39 -28.94 -1.84
N SER A 126 -42.51 -30.01 -1.05
CA SER A 126 -43.71 -30.85 -1.02
C SER A 126 -44.95 -30.07 -0.55
N TRP A 127 -44.75 -29.12 0.36
CA TRP A 127 -45.79 -28.23 0.85
C TRP A 127 -46.21 -27.18 -0.19
N SER A 128 -45.28 -26.63 -0.97
CA SER A 128 -45.56 -25.57 -1.95
C SER A 128 -46.43 -26.05 -3.11
N VAL A 129 -46.35 -27.33 -3.49
CA VAL A 129 -47.25 -27.93 -4.48
C VAL A 129 -48.71 -27.85 -4.04
N ARG A 130 -48.97 -28.03 -2.74
CA ARG A 130 -50.32 -28.00 -2.15
C ARG A 130 -50.77 -26.59 -1.80
N ASN A 131 -49.83 -25.72 -1.43
CA ASN A 131 -50.07 -24.34 -0.98
C ASN A 131 -49.33 -23.36 -1.88
N ARG A 132 -49.75 -23.29 -3.15
CA ARG A 132 -49.14 -22.38 -4.14
C ARG A 132 -49.26 -20.94 -3.67
N GLY A 133 -48.14 -20.24 -3.61
CA GLY A 133 -48.06 -18.85 -3.14
C GLY A 133 -48.14 -18.68 -1.62
N GLY A 134 -48.09 -19.75 -0.84
CA GLY A 134 -48.00 -19.63 0.62
C GLY A 134 -46.64 -19.08 1.07
N THR A 135 -46.64 -18.40 2.22
CA THR A 135 -45.42 -17.83 2.82
C THR A 135 -44.79 -18.77 3.86
N VAL A 136 -43.48 -19.00 3.74
CA VAL A 136 -42.65 -19.72 4.72
C VAL A 136 -41.60 -18.78 5.28
N ALA A 137 -41.32 -18.85 6.58
CA ALA A 137 -40.25 -18.06 7.17
C ALA A 137 -38.89 -18.73 6.92
N LEU A 138 -37.98 -18.01 6.26
CA LEU A 138 -36.59 -18.42 6.08
C LEU A 138 -35.72 -17.65 7.05
N THR A 139 -35.00 -18.38 7.89
CA THR A 139 -33.99 -17.80 8.79
C THR A 139 -32.61 -18.25 8.35
N ALA A 140 -31.76 -17.29 7.98
CA ALA A 140 -30.34 -17.53 7.79
C ALA A 140 -29.53 -17.11 9.02
N PHE A 141 -28.50 -17.88 9.36
CA PHE A 141 -27.58 -17.60 10.46
C PHE A 141 -26.29 -16.99 9.94
N LYS A 142 -25.89 -15.82 10.44
CA LYS A 142 -24.73 -15.07 9.95
C LYS A 142 -23.44 -15.88 9.93
N TYR A 143 -23.16 -16.67 10.98
CA TYR A 143 -21.94 -17.48 11.11
C TYR A 143 -22.21 -19.00 11.04
N GLY A 144 -23.41 -19.40 10.61
CA GLY A 144 -23.88 -20.77 10.67
C GLY A 144 -24.57 -21.16 11.99
N ASN A 145 -24.98 -22.42 12.08
CA ASN A 145 -25.87 -22.94 13.12
C ASN A 145 -25.20 -23.33 14.45
N GLN A 146 -23.87 -23.23 14.57
CA GLN A 146 -23.16 -23.54 15.82
C GLN A 146 -23.12 -22.37 16.81
N VAL A 147 -23.36 -21.14 16.36
CA VAL A 147 -23.45 -19.97 17.23
C VAL A 147 -24.84 -19.93 17.88
N GLY A 148 -24.98 -20.71 18.96
CA GLY A 148 -26.25 -20.93 19.64
C GLY A 148 -26.81 -19.68 20.32
N ASN A 149 -26.03 -19.09 21.23
CA ASN A 149 -26.46 -18.01 22.13
C ASN A 149 -25.56 -16.76 21.99
N GLN A 150 -25.90 -15.71 22.74
CA GLN A 150 -25.14 -14.44 22.72
C GLN A 150 -23.73 -14.59 23.32
N GLN A 151 -23.53 -15.53 24.25
CA GLN A 151 -22.22 -15.82 24.82
C GLN A 151 -21.27 -16.43 23.79
N HIS A 152 -21.72 -17.44 23.05
CA HIS A 152 -20.97 -18.05 21.95
C HIS A 152 -20.60 -17.01 20.89
N LEU A 153 -21.49 -16.07 20.59
CA LEU A 153 -21.19 -14.95 19.69
C LEU A 153 -20.08 -14.04 20.24
N ALA A 154 -20.09 -13.74 21.54
CA ALA A 154 -19.07 -12.92 22.18
C ALA A 154 -17.70 -13.62 22.20
N GLU A 155 -17.68 -14.92 22.52
CA GLU A 155 -16.47 -15.75 22.50
C GLU A 155 -15.89 -15.86 21.08
N LEU A 156 -16.74 -16.12 20.07
CA LEU A 156 -16.34 -16.13 18.67
C LEU A 156 -15.75 -14.78 18.25
N LYS A 157 -16.40 -13.69 18.64
CA LYS A 157 -15.93 -12.33 18.33
C LYS A 157 -14.56 -12.07 18.93
N ALA A 158 -14.39 -12.34 20.22
CA ALA A 158 -13.12 -12.17 20.93
C ALA A 158 -12.00 -13.06 20.36
N ALA A 159 -12.30 -14.29 19.96
CA ALA A 159 -11.30 -15.24 19.50
C ALA A 159 -10.90 -15.06 18.02
N CYS A 160 -11.85 -14.71 17.14
CA CYS A 160 -11.64 -14.82 15.69
C CYS A 160 -11.90 -13.53 14.91
N ILE A 161 -12.72 -12.61 15.42
CA ILE A 161 -13.22 -11.47 14.63
C ILE A 161 -12.54 -10.19 15.08
N ASP A 162 -12.57 -9.91 16.38
CA ASP A 162 -12.02 -8.72 16.99
C ASP A 162 -10.50 -8.89 17.21
N PRO A 163 -9.70 -7.84 16.96
CA PRO A 163 -8.27 -7.89 17.27
C PRO A 163 -8.03 -7.99 18.78
N GLU A 164 -7.07 -8.84 19.15
CA GLU A 164 -6.62 -9.11 20.54
C GLU A 164 -6.20 -7.85 21.31
N ILE A 165 -5.82 -6.77 20.61
CA ILE A 165 -5.47 -5.47 21.19
C ILE A 165 -6.18 -4.38 20.38
N GLN A 166 -7.17 -3.73 20.99
CA GLN A 166 -7.86 -2.55 20.44
C GLN A 166 -7.33 -1.30 21.16
N ASP A 167 -6.93 -0.27 20.41
CA ASP A 167 -6.77 1.08 20.98
C ASP A 167 -8.16 1.64 21.38
N ARG A 168 -8.22 2.64 22.27
CA ARG A 168 -9.46 3.28 22.78
C ARG A 168 -10.40 3.79 21.66
N ALA A 169 -9.93 3.90 20.43
CA ALA A 169 -10.69 4.30 19.24
C ALA A 169 -11.02 3.14 18.27
N GLY A 170 -10.75 1.88 18.61
CA GLY A 170 -11.04 0.71 17.77
C GLY A 170 -10.09 0.52 16.57
N ALA A 171 -8.99 1.27 16.50
CA ALA A 171 -7.93 1.05 15.51
C ALA A 171 -7.02 -0.11 15.92
N ALA A 172 -6.50 -0.86 14.94
CA ALA A 172 -5.48 -1.87 15.20
C ALA A 172 -4.22 -1.19 15.76
N THR A 173 -3.83 -1.56 16.98
CA THR A 173 -2.66 -1.00 17.68
C THR A 173 -1.42 -1.10 16.81
N HIS A 174 -0.53 -0.11 16.89
CA HIS A 174 0.76 -0.08 16.18
C HIS A 174 1.56 -1.39 16.36
N GLU A 175 1.40 -2.06 17.50
CA GLU A 175 1.96 -3.38 17.80
C GLU A 175 1.48 -4.51 16.87
N ILE A 176 0.18 -4.54 16.53
CA ILE A 176 -0.38 -5.52 15.60
C ILE A 176 0.18 -5.30 14.20
N GLN A 177 0.26 -4.03 13.77
CA GLN A 177 0.84 -3.70 12.46
C GLN A 177 2.30 -4.13 12.40
N LYS A 178 3.08 -3.89 13.46
CA LYS A 178 4.48 -4.31 13.54
C LYS A 178 4.62 -5.84 13.47
N LYS A 179 3.81 -6.60 14.20
CA LYS A 179 3.79 -8.07 14.12
C LYS A 179 3.49 -8.56 12.69
N ILE A 180 2.50 -7.94 12.02
CA ILE A 180 2.17 -8.28 10.63
C ILE A 180 3.33 -7.92 9.68
N VAL A 181 4.00 -6.77 9.87
CA VAL A 181 5.21 -6.41 9.09
C VAL A 181 6.31 -7.46 9.26
N GLU A 182 6.56 -7.92 10.49
CA GLU A 182 7.55 -8.97 10.76
C GLU A 182 7.21 -10.27 10.03
N GLN A 183 5.93 -10.68 10.05
CA GLN A 183 5.44 -11.85 9.30
C GLN A 183 5.59 -11.67 7.78
N LEU A 184 5.20 -10.51 7.26
CA LEU A 184 5.33 -10.18 5.83
C LEU A 184 6.79 -10.19 5.38
N LYS A 185 7.71 -9.59 6.15
CA LYS A 185 9.14 -9.58 5.85
C LYS A 185 9.75 -10.97 5.95
N SER A 186 9.33 -11.78 6.91
CA SER A 186 9.77 -13.17 7.04
C SER A 186 9.38 -13.99 5.80
N ARG A 187 8.14 -13.82 5.30
CA ARG A 187 7.62 -14.54 4.14
C ARG A 187 8.15 -14.02 2.82
N TRP A 188 8.18 -12.70 2.64
CA TRP A 188 8.35 -12.04 1.34
C TRP A 188 9.64 -11.25 1.21
N GLY A 189 10.36 -10.99 2.30
CA GLY A 189 11.57 -10.16 2.29
C GLY A 189 12.73 -10.75 1.47
N ARG A 190 12.67 -12.03 1.12
CA ARG A 190 13.60 -12.66 0.18
C ARG A 190 13.31 -12.34 -1.29
N LEU A 191 12.05 -12.08 -1.63
CA LEU A 191 11.59 -11.87 -3.01
C LEU A 191 11.40 -10.38 -3.32
N PHE A 192 10.89 -9.63 -2.34
CA PHE A 192 10.56 -8.22 -2.48
C PHE A 192 11.40 -7.35 -1.56
N ARG A 193 11.91 -6.25 -2.11
CA ARG A 193 12.55 -5.16 -1.39
C ARG A 193 11.66 -3.93 -1.48
N GLY A 194 11.43 -3.25 -0.37
CA GLY A 194 10.59 -2.05 -0.34
C GLY A 194 10.96 -1.16 0.84
N ARG A 195 10.60 0.12 0.78
CA ARG A 195 10.76 1.05 1.92
C ARG A 195 9.90 0.58 3.10
N GLU A 196 10.28 0.94 4.33
CA GLU A 196 9.53 0.55 5.54
C GLU A 196 8.05 0.94 5.46
N MET A 197 7.75 2.12 4.92
CA MET A 197 6.39 2.60 4.72
C MET A 197 5.55 1.69 3.82
N ALA A 198 6.15 1.05 2.80
CA ALA A 198 5.44 0.13 1.92
C ALA A 198 4.99 -1.13 2.67
N TRP A 199 5.86 -1.66 3.54
CA TRP A 199 5.52 -2.76 4.44
C TRP A 199 4.44 -2.37 5.44
N LEU A 200 4.53 -1.18 6.04
CA LEU A 200 3.53 -0.67 6.98
C LEU A 200 2.16 -0.47 6.31
N MET A 201 2.10 0.09 5.10
CA MET A 201 0.85 0.23 4.35
C MET A 201 0.19 -1.12 4.05
N TRP A 202 1.00 -2.12 3.69
CA TRP A 202 0.50 -3.48 3.47
C TRP A 202 -0.03 -4.09 4.77
N ALA A 203 0.76 -4.03 5.84
CA ALA A 203 0.37 -4.54 7.15
C ALA A 203 -0.89 -3.86 7.70
N ALA A 204 -1.02 -2.54 7.55
CA ALA A 204 -2.20 -1.78 7.96
C ALA A 204 -3.46 -2.24 7.20
N ARG A 205 -3.34 -2.59 5.92
CA ARG A 205 -4.45 -3.13 5.13
C ARG A 205 -4.88 -4.52 5.62
N ILE A 206 -3.92 -5.39 5.92
CA ILE A 206 -4.20 -6.71 6.51
C ILE A 206 -4.82 -6.55 7.90
N ALA A 207 -4.32 -5.62 8.72
CA ALA A 207 -4.81 -5.37 10.06
C ALA A 207 -6.28 -4.93 10.10
N LYS A 208 -6.80 -4.30 9.03
CA LYS A 208 -8.22 -3.94 8.90
C LYS A 208 -9.13 -5.15 8.70
N LYS A 209 -8.60 -6.30 8.26
CA LYS A 209 -9.38 -7.53 8.07
C LYS A 209 -9.55 -8.28 9.40
N ALA A 210 -10.59 -9.12 9.48
CA ALA A 210 -10.84 -9.99 10.62
C ALA A 210 -9.64 -10.93 10.87
N VAL A 211 -9.40 -11.29 12.14
CA VAL A 211 -8.18 -12.01 12.56
C VAL A 211 -8.00 -13.32 11.80
N TYR A 212 -9.07 -14.09 11.62
CA TYR A 212 -9.03 -15.37 10.89
C TYR A 212 -8.60 -15.26 9.41
N LEU A 213 -8.75 -14.09 8.78
CA LEU A 213 -8.32 -13.86 7.39
C LEU A 213 -6.88 -13.38 7.29
N ARG A 214 -6.30 -12.84 8.37
CA ARG A 214 -4.98 -12.19 8.31
C ARG A 214 -3.86 -13.16 7.95
N SER A 215 -3.91 -14.40 8.46
CA SER A 215 -2.92 -15.43 8.18
C SER A 215 -2.87 -15.79 6.70
N VAL A 216 -4.04 -15.88 6.05
CA VAL A 216 -4.16 -16.14 4.61
C VAL A 216 -3.66 -14.94 3.80
N GLU A 217 -3.93 -13.72 4.24
CA GLU A 217 -3.50 -12.51 3.53
C GLU A 217 -1.98 -12.29 3.58
N VAL A 218 -1.33 -12.75 4.65
CA VAL A 218 0.14 -12.72 4.76
C VAL A 218 0.79 -13.67 3.74
N THR A 219 0.12 -14.75 3.33
CA THR A 219 0.66 -15.70 2.34
C THR A 219 0.41 -15.29 0.90
N GLN A 220 -0.35 -14.21 0.67
CA GLN A 220 -0.56 -13.65 -0.66
C GLN A 220 0.53 -12.62 -1.02
N PRO A 221 0.86 -12.44 -2.30
CA PRO A 221 1.82 -11.43 -2.74
C PRO A 221 1.31 -10.00 -2.47
N PRO A 222 2.17 -8.97 -2.55
CA PRO A 222 1.75 -7.59 -2.35
C PRO A 222 0.61 -7.23 -3.31
N PRO A 223 -0.48 -6.61 -2.82
CA PRO A 223 -1.60 -6.18 -3.66
C PRO A 223 -1.14 -5.30 -4.83
N ALA A 224 -1.79 -5.40 -5.98
CA ALA A 224 -1.39 -4.69 -7.20
C ALA A 224 -1.16 -3.18 -7.00
N GLU A 225 -1.99 -2.53 -6.18
CA GLU A 225 -1.84 -1.10 -5.85
C GLU A 225 -0.53 -0.79 -5.12
N LEU A 226 -0.09 -1.72 -4.26
CA LEU A 226 1.12 -1.63 -3.45
C LEU A 226 2.36 -2.20 -4.16
N ALA A 227 2.17 -3.07 -5.16
CA ALA A 227 3.25 -3.74 -5.88
C ALA A 227 4.27 -2.75 -6.46
N ARG A 228 3.83 -1.57 -6.91
CA ARG A 228 4.70 -0.49 -7.43
C ARG A 228 5.75 0.03 -6.42
N TRP A 229 5.53 -0.19 -5.13
CA TRP A 229 6.42 0.27 -4.05
C TRP A 229 7.44 -0.81 -3.64
N PHE A 230 7.39 -1.98 -4.28
CA PHE A 230 8.31 -3.08 -4.08
C PHE A 230 9.09 -3.34 -5.37
N THR A 231 10.39 -3.56 -5.23
CA THR A 231 11.26 -4.04 -6.30
C THR A 231 11.61 -5.50 -6.03
N HIS A 232 11.75 -6.30 -7.09
CA HIS A 232 12.21 -7.67 -6.93
C HIS A 232 13.70 -7.65 -6.52
N VAL A 233 14.09 -8.46 -5.53
CA VAL A 233 15.44 -8.43 -4.95
C VAL A 233 16.53 -8.69 -6.01
N GLY A 234 16.24 -9.50 -7.03
CA GLY A 234 17.13 -9.72 -8.18
C GLY A 234 17.34 -8.49 -9.06
N ALA A 235 16.27 -7.77 -9.41
CA ALA A 235 16.33 -6.60 -10.28
C ALA A 235 17.08 -5.43 -9.62
N SER A 236 16.89 -5.21 -8.31
CA SER A 236 17.50 -4.08 -7.60
C SER A 236 19.03 -4.20 -7.48
N ALA A 237 19.59 -5.41 -7.38
CA ALA A 237 21.02 -5.61 -7.29
C ALA A 237 21.69 -5.37 -8.67
N GLU A 238 21.09 -5.88 -9.74
CA GLU A 238 21.53 -5.66 -11.12
C GLU A 238 21.43 -4.18 -11.50
N GLU A 239 20.30 -3.52 -11.23
CA GLU A 239 20.10 -2.09 -11.48
C GLU A 239 21.15 -1.22 -10.76
N HIS A 240 21.49 -1.58 -9.51
CA HIS A 240 22.51 -0.87 -8.75
C HIS A 240 23.92 -1.08 -9.33
N VAL A 241 24.25 -2.32 -9.71
CA VAL A 241 25.53 -2.63 -10.37
C VAL A 241 25.62 -1.92 -11.72
N ASP A 242 24.54 -1.85 -12.49
CA ASP A 242 24.50 -1.14 -13.77
C ASP A 242 24.58 0.38 -13.61
N ALA A 243 23.97 0.94 -12.56
CA ALA A 243 24.16 2.34 -12.20
C ALA A 243 25.64 2.63 -11.83
N LEU A 244 26.27 1.77 -11.04
CA LEU A 244 27.70 1.89 -10.71
C LEU A 244 28.58 1.74 -11.95
N ARG A 245 28.31 0.77 -12.83
CA ARG A 245 29.04 0.58 -14.09
C ARG A 245 28.98 1.80 -14.99
N ARG A 246 27.87 2.54 -14.98
CA ARG A 246 27.73 3.80 -15.75
C ARG A 246 28.42 4.99 -15.09
N ASN A 247 28.41 5.07 -13.76
CA ASN A 247 28.88 6.26 -13.05
C ASN A 247 30.38 6.23 -12.69
N VAL A 248 30.95 5.04 -12.48
CA VAL A 248 32.38 4.89 -12.13
C VAL A 248 33.33 5.40 -13.22
N PRO A 249 33.10 5.13 -14.53
CA PRO A 249 33.94 5.67 -15.60
C PRO A 249 33.95 7.20 -15.61
N LEU A 250 32.78 7.83 -15.46
CA LEU A 250 32.66 9.29 -15.43
C LEU A 250 33.42 9.89 -14.24
N ALA A 251 33.33 9.27 -13.06
CA ALA A 251 34.08 9.70 -11.89
C ALA A 251 35.60 9.56 -12.10
N SER A 252 36.05 8.46 -12.73
CA SER A 252 37.45 8.26 -13.09
C SER A 252 37.93 9.34 -14.06
N GLU A 253 37.19 9.61 -15.13
CA GLU A 253 37.53 10.63 -16.13
C GLU A 253 37.68 12.02 -15.50
N VAL A 254 36.81 12.38 -14.55
CA VAL A 254 36.91 13.65 -13.81
C VAL A 254 38.20 13.70 -12.99
N VAL A 255 38.54 12.62 -12.27
CA VAL A 255 39.77 12.54 -11.47
C VAL A 255 41.00 12.58 -12.36
N ASP A 256 41.02 11.83 -13.46
CA ASP A 256 42.11 11.81 -14.43
C ASP A 256 42.32 13.20 -15.06
N GLY A 257 41.22 13.90 -15.37
CA GLY A 257 41.26 15.29 -15.84
C GLY A 257 41.86 16.26 -14.82
N LEU A 258 41.52 16.12 -13.54
CA LEU A 258 42.08 16.93 -12.45
C LEU A 258 43.58 16.64 -12.26
N ILE A 259 43.99 15.38 -12.30
CA ILE A 259 45.41 14.98 -12.24
C ILE A 259 46.19 15.61 -13.41
N ALA A 260 45.67 15.50 -14.63
CA ALA A 260 46.29 16.08 -15.81
C ALA A 260 46.36 17.62 -15.75
N HIS A 261 45.41 18.27 -15.07
CA HIS A 261 45.45 19.71 -14.85
C HIS A 261 46.55 20.11 -13.85
N VAL A 262 46.65 19.41 -12.73
CA VAL A 262 47.69 19.65 -11.71
C VAL A 262 49.09 19.46 -12.30
N ILE A 263 49.29 18.40 -13.10
CA ILE A 263 50.56 18.16 -13.81
C ILE A 263 50.89 19.34 -14.73
N ARG A 264 49.93 19.81 -15.54
CA ARG A 264 50.14 20.96 -16.42
C ARG A 264 50.52 22.23 -15.66
N VAL A 265 49.84 22.54 -14.56
CA VAL A 265 50.16 23.72 -13.74
C VAL A 265 51.58 23.61 -13.17
N ARG A 266 51.95 22.44 -12.63
CA ARG A 266 53.30 22.17 -12.13
C ARG A 266 54.36 22.39 -13.21
N ASP A 267 54.18 21.81 -14.39
CA ASP A 267 55.15 21.89 -15.47
C ASP A 267 55.28 23.33 -16.00
N THR A 268 54.18 24.07 -16.06
CA THR A 268 54.19 25.48 -16.43
C THR A 268 54.94 26.34 -15.40
N GLN A 269 54.75 26.08 -14.11
CA GLN A 269 55.48 26.78 -13.05
C GLN A 269 56.97 26.46 -13.08
N LEU A 270 57.35 25.18 -13.27
CA LEU A 270 58.75 24.78 -13.43
C LEU A 270 59.42 25.54 -14.57
N ALA A 271 58.79 25.59 -15.75
CA ALA A 271 59.32 26.34 -16.89
C ALA A 271 59.48 27.85 -16.60
N GLN A 272 58.56 28.45 -15.86
CA GLN A 272 58.68 29.85 -15.43
C GLN A 272 59.85 30.07 -14.47
N PHE A 273 60.07 29.16 -13.52
CA PHE A 273 61.21 29.23 -12.60
C PHE A 273 62.55 29.05 -13.32
N GLU A 274 62.61 28.18 -14.33
CA GLU A 274 63.81 28.00 -15.15
C GLU A 274 64.14 29.27 -15.95
N LEU A 275 63.15 29.91 -16.56
CA LEU A 275 63.32 31.20 -17.23
C LEU A 275 63.85 32.28 -16.28
N LEU A 276 63.28 32.38 -15.08
CA LEU A 276 63.70 33.34 -14.06
C LEU A 276 65.15 33.08 -13.64
N ARG A 277 65.50 31.81 -13.40
CA ARG A 277 66.86 31.39 -13.04
C ARG A 277 67.86 31.78 -14.13
N ASN A 278 67.57 31.45 -15.39
CA ASN A 278 68.45 31.79 -16.52
C ASN A 278 68.65 33.31 -16.64
N GLY A 279 67.61 34.11 -16.33
CA GLY A 279 67.71 35.57 -16.28
C GLY A 279 68.65 36.07 -15.18
N PHE A 280 68.58 35.48 -13.98
CA PHE A 280 69.51 35.80 -12.89
C PHE A 280 70.95 35.41 -13.21
N ASP A 281 71.16 34.24 -13.79
CA ASP A 281 72.49 33.76 -14.19
C ASP A 281 73.12 34.73 -15.21
N GLY A 282 72.35 35.20 -16.20
CA GLY A 282 72.83 36.22 -17.16
C GLY A 282 73.13 37.59 -16.53
N MET A 283 72.33 38.03 -15.54
CA MET A 283 72.63 39.26 -14.80
C MET A 283 73.91 39.14 -13.97
N MET A 284 74.12 37.99 -13.33
CA MET A 284 75.34 37.71 -12.57
C MET A 284 76.58 37.73 -13.47
N GLU A 285 76.53 37.07 -14.63
CA GLU A 285 77.63 37.08 -15.58
C GLU A 285 77.97 38.50 -16.07
N MET A 286 76.94 39.32 -16.33
CA MET A 286 77.12 40.74 -16.68
C MET A 286 77.78 41.52 -15.53
N LEU A 287 77.34 41.32 -14.30
CA LEU A 287 77.91 42.00 -13.12
C LEU A 287 79.36 41.60 -12.89
N GLU A 288 79.69 40.31 -13.02
CA GLU A 288 81.06 39.83 -12.95
C GLU A 288 81.93 40.42 -14.04
N THR A 289 81.42 40.52 -15.27
CA THR A 289 82.15 41.13 -16.38
C THR A 289 82.41 42.61 -16.12
N LYS A 290 81.40 43.37 -15.66
CA LYS A 290 81.57 44.77 -15.26
C LYS A 290 82.57 44.91 -14.12
N LYS A 291 82.54 44.03 -13.12
CA LYS A 291 83.52 44.00 -12.03
C LYS A 291 84.94 43.77 -12.56
N ARG A 292 85.16 42.78 -13.43
CA ARG A 292 86.48 42.53 -14.04
C ARG A 292 87.02 43.76 -14.77
N ILE A 293 86.16 44.48 -15.48
CA ILE A 293 86.53 45.73 -16.17
C ILE A 293 86.96 46.79 -15.16
N ILE A 294 86.18 47.00 -14.08
CA ILE A 294 86.53 47.96 -13.03
C ILE A 294 87.84 47.57 -12.34
N ASP A 295 88.02 46.30 -12.01
CA ASP A 295 89.24 45.79 -11.38
C ASP A 295 90.47 46.02 -12.30
N ALA A 296 90.33 45.81 -13.61
CA ALA A 296 91.38 46.11 -14.59
C ALA A 296 91.72 47.61 -14.63
N TYR A 297 90.71 48.48 -14.71
CA TYR A 297 90.93 49.94 -14.63
C TYR A 297 91.60 50.35 -13.31
N SER A 298 91.24 49.72 -12.19
CA SER A 298 91.85 50.01 -10.89
C SER A 298 93.32 49.58 -10.82
N ALA A 299 93.70 48.50 -11.51
CA ALA A 299 95.08 48.04 -11.59
C ALA A 299 95.95 48.94 -12.50
N ASP A 300 95.35 49.53 -13.54
CA ASP A 300 96.03 50.47 -14.45
C ASP A 300 96.24 51.85 -13.82
N LEU A 301 95.46 52.20 -12.79
CA LEU A 301 95.74 53.35 -11.93
C LEU A 301 96.95 53.01 -11.05
N LEU A 302 98.16 53.33 -11.55
CA LEU A 302 99.40 53.32 -10.76
C LEU A 302 99.14 53.93 -9.38
N PRO A 303 99.72 53.38 -8.28
CA PRO A 303 99.71 54.11 -7.02
C PRO A 303 100.28 55.48 -7.31
N LEU A 304 99.54 56.53 -6.98
CA LEU A 304 100.02 57.90 -6.99
C LEU A 304 101.34 57.85 -6.20
N ARG A 305 102.46 57.86 -6.94
CA ARG A 305 103.78 57.98 -6.36
C ARG A 305 103.69 59.24 -5.53
N ASP A 306 103.95 59.14 -4.21
CA ASP A 306 103.99 60.29 -3.33
C ASP A 306 104.92 61.33 -3.98
N ASN A 307 104.31 62.30 -4.66
CA ASN A 307 105.02 63.34 -5.37
C ASN A 307 105.32 64.41 -4.33
N GLU A 308 106.18 64.08 -3.36
CA GLU A 308 106.81 65.08 -2.47
C GLU A 308 107.43 66.21 -3.32
N ALA A 309 107.92 65.90 -4.53
CA ALA A 309 108.44 66.86 -5.49
C ALA A 309 107.40 67.87 -6.02
N LEU A 310 106.12 67.49 -6.19
CA LEU A 310 105.08 68.44 -6.61
C LEU A 310 104.66 69.35 -5.44
N LEU A 311 104.65 68.80 -4.21
CA LEU A 311 104.37 69.59 -3.01
C LEU A 311 105.46 70.63 -2.73
N GLU A 312 106.73 70.34 -3.01
CA GLU A 312 107.82 71.33 -2.97
C GLU A 312 107.70 72.41 -4.06
N GLU A 313 107.22 72.06 -5.25
CA GLU A 313 107.01 73.00 -6.36
C GLU A 313 105.84 73.96 -6.06
N PHE A 314 104.77 73.48 -5.41
CA PHE A 314 103.69 74.33 -4.90
C PHE A 314 104.11 75.19 -3.69
N ALA A 315 105.07 74.73 -2.88
CA ALA A 315 105.61 75.53 -1.78
C ALA A 315 106.49 76.70 -2.23
N HIS A 316 106.99 76.68 -3.48
CA HIS A 316 107.81 77.73 -4.09
C HIS A 316 107.03 78.74 -4.94
N ILE A 317 105.69 78.68 -4.96
CA ILE A 317 104.88 79.72 -5.60
C ILE A 317 104.93 80.96 -4.68
N PRO A 318 105.60 82.06 -5.09
CA PRO A 318 105.68 83.25 -4.25
C PRO A 318 104.28 83.85 -4.11
N ASN A 319 103.88 84.13 -2.87
CA ASN A 319 102.66 84.87 -2.58
C ASN A 319 102.87 86.32 -3.04
N VAL A 320 102.38 86.65 -4.23
CA VAL A 320 102.48 88.01 -4.78
C VAL A 320 101.55 88.91 -3.96
N PRO A 321 102.04 89.98 -3.30
CA PRO A 321 101.18 90.94 -2.64
C PRO A 321 100.29 91.65 -3.68
N ASP A 322 99.01 91.79 -3.33
CA ASP A 322 97.98 92.39 -4.18
C ASP A 322 98.13 93.92 -4.20
N ASP A 323 99.03 94.44 -5.04
CA ASP A 323 99.30 95.87 -5.21
C ASP A 323 98.29 96.55 -6.18
N CYS A 324 97.00 96.22 -6.06
CA CYS A 324 95.96 96.73 -6.96
C CYS A 324 94.82 97.49 -6.27
N HIS A 325 95.04 98.14 -5.12
CA HIS A 325 94.20 99.28 -4.70
C HIS A 325 95.04 100.35 -3.95
N GLY A 326 95.33 101.46 -4.63
CA GLY A 326 96.05 102.64 -4.10
C GLY A 326 95.25 103.48 -3.10
N PRO A 327 95.85 104.57 -2.57
CA PRO A 327 95.34 105.37 -1.44
C PRO A 327 94.00 106.08 -1.67
#